data_AF-F6JAD9-F1
#
_entry.id   AF-F6JAD9-F1
#
_cell.length_a   1.000
_cell.length_b   1.000
_cell.length_c   1.000
_cell.angle_alpha   90.00
_cell.angle_beta   90.00
_cell.angle_gamma   90.00
#
_symmetry.space_group_name_H-M   'P 1'
#
loop_
_entity.id
_entity.type
_entity.pdbx_description
1 polymer ?
#
loop_
_entity_poly.entity_id
_entity_poly.type
_entity_poly.pdbx_seq_one_letter_code
_entity_poly.pdbx_strand_id
1 'polypeptide(L)'
;LAAALQKRINRKRKNHGGSAHGHHSLTSQQQQSHPHPTTPQTPTATPVHVTGDGLISGAANDDGDGSQDGKTPTPRQSGSMVTHQDDVVTRMKNVEMIELGRHRIKPWYFSPYPQELCQMPCIYICEFCLKYRKSRKCLERHLSKCNLRHPPGNEIYRKHTISFFEIDGRKNKVYAQNLCLLAKLFLDHKTLYYDTDPFLFYVMTEFDSRGFHIVGYFSKEKESTEDYNVACILTMPPYQRKGYGKLLIEF
;
A
#
# COMPACT_ATOMS: atom_id res chain seq x y z
N LEU A 1 -29.69 -8.14 13.40
CA LEU A 1 -29.21 -6.75 13.19
C LEU A 1 -28.52 -6.53 11.84
N ALA A 2 -27.67 -7.45 11.37
CA ALA A 2 -26.95 -7.35 10.07
C ALA A 2 -27.87 -7.19 8.84
N ALA A 3 -28.99 -7.93 8.77
CA ALA A 3 -29.92 -7.85 7.64
C ALA A 3 -30.63 -6.49 7.48
N ALA A 4 -30.70 -5.67 8.55
CA ALA A 4 -31.31 -4.34 8.51
C ALA A 4 -30.36 -3.27 7.92
N LEU A 5 -29.04 -3.50 8.00
CA LEU A 5 -28.01 -2.61 7.45
C LEU A 5 -27.88 -2.75 5.93
N GLN A 6 -27.88 -3.97 5.38
CA GLN A 6 -27.86 -4.18 3.92
C GLN A 6 -29.07 -3.55 3.21
N LYS A 7 -30.27 -3.65 3.82
CA LYS A 7 -31.49 -3.06 3.24
C LYS A 7 -31.45 -1.53 3.16
N ARG A 8 -30.71 -0.86 4.05
CA ARG A 8 -30.58 0.61 4.07
C ARG A 8 -29.59 1.12 3.02
N ILE A 9 -28.54 0.34 2.75
CA ILE A 9 -27.54 0.65 1.72
C ILE A 9 -28.15 0.49 0.31
N ASN A 10 -28.92 -0.58 0.07
CA ASN A 10 -29.57 -0.79 -1.22
C ASN A 10 -30.69 0.22 -1.51
N ARG A 11 -31.38 0.73 -0.48
CA ARG A 11 -32.36 1.83 -0.65
C ARG A 11 -31.71 3.16 -1.03
N LYS A 12 -30.50 3.45 -0.54
CA LYS A 12 -29.78 4.69 -0.87
C LYS A 12 -29.31 4.72 -2.33
N ARG A 13 -28.93 3.56 -2.89
CA ARG A 13 -28.53 3.42 -4.31
C ARG A 13 -29.69 3.60 -5.30
N LYS A 14 -30.93 3.28 -4.91
CA LYS A 14 -32.11 3.38 -5.80
C LYS A 14 -32.66 4.80 -5.94
N ASN A 15 -32.33 5.71 -5.02
CA ASN A 15 -32.84 7.09 -5.00
C ASN A 15 -31.99 8.12 -5.77
N HIS A 16 -30.89 7.73 -6.42
CA HIS A 16 -30.01 8.64 -7.17
C HIS A 16 -30.07 8.45 -8.70
N GLY A 17 -31.07 7.74 -9.22
CA GLY A 17 -31.31 7.62 -10.66
C GLY A 17 -32.64 8.25 -11.07
N GLY A 18 -32.61 9.46 -11.63
CA GLY A 18 -33.77 10.03 -12.33
C GLY A 18 -33.72 11.56 -12.52
N SER A 19 -33.39 11.98 -13.76
CA SER A 19 -33.89 13.13 -14.57
C SER A 19 -34.00 14.55 -13.95
N ALA A 20 -33.80 15.68 -14.65
CA ALA A 20 -33.78 15.98 -16.08
C ALA A 20 -33.30 17.44 -16.33
N HIS A 21 -32.89 17.72 -17.58
CA HIS A 21 -33.02 18.95 -18.43
C HIS A 21 -32.99 20.35 -17.76
N GLY A 22 -32.29 21.40 -18.22
CA GLY A 22 -31.78 21.80 -19.55
C GLY A 22 -32.19 23.27 -19.78
N HIS A 23 -31.29 24.15 -20.27
CA HIS A 23 -31.59 25.27 -21.18
C HIS A 23 -30.34 26.09 -21.58
N HIS A 24 -30.29 26.36 -22.89
CA HIS A 24 -29.49 27.26 -23.76
C HIS A 24 -29.18 28.68 -23.23
N SER A 25 -28.29 29.54 -23.78
CA SER A 25 -27.30 29.60 -24.89
C SER A 25 -26.55 30.96 -24.76
N LEU A 26 -25.46 31.12 -25.54
CA LEU A 26 -24.88 32.37 -26.14
C LEU A 26 -23.43 32.73 -25.74
N THR A 27 -22.51 32.24 -26.58
CA THR A 27 -21.40 32.93 -27.30
C THR A 27 -20.83 34.27 -26.81
N SER A 28 -19.49 34.30 -26.66
CA SER A 28 -18.63 35.28 -27.33
C SER A 28 -17.17 34.81 -27.38
N GLN A 29 -16.58 34.94 -28.57
CA GLN A 29 -15.20 34.64 -28.95
C GLN A 29 -14.20 35.63 -28.31
N GLN A 30 -12.98 35.18 -27.99
CA GLN A 30 -11.75 35.90 -28.37
C GLN A 30 -10.50 35.01 -28.24
N GLN A 31 -9.54 35.37 -29.08
CA GLN A 31 -8.45 34.60 -29.66
C GLN A 31 -7.11 35.16 -29.18
N GLN A 32 -6.01 34.45 -29.48
CA GLN A 32 -4.57 34.82 -29.38
C GLN A 32 -3.85 34.37 -28.09
N SER A 33 -2.58 33.98 -28.06
CA SER A 33 -1.61 33.40 -29.01
C SER A 33 -0.33 33.12 -28.19
N HIS A 34 0.36 32.01 -28.42
CA HIS A 34 1.64 31.66 -27.77
C HIS A 34 2.80 32.61 -28.14
N PRO A 35 3.90 32.58 -27.37
CA PRO A 35 5.09 31.93 -27.91
C PRO A 35 5.89 31.04 -26.92
N HIS A 36 6.60 30.09 -27.54
CA HIS A 36 7.57 29.12 -26.99
C HIS A 36 8.91 29.80 -26.65
N PRO A 37 9.77 29.15 -25.83
CA PRO A 37 11.12 28.88 -26.35
C PRO A 37 11.68 27.48 -26.03
N THR A 38 12.17 26.86 -27.11
CA THR A 38 13.48 26.19 -27.32
C THR A 38 14.07 25.20 -26.29
N THR A 39 14.17 23.95 -26.77
CA THR A 39 15.04 22.86 -26.31
C THR A 39 16.47 22.99 -26.90
N PRO A 40 17.53 22.55 -26.21
CA PRO A 40 18.76 22.09 -26.86
C PRO A 40 18.88 20.56 -26.91
N GLN A 41 19.38 20.07 -28.03
CA GLN A 41 19.60 18.66 -28.38
C GLN A 41 20.91 18.08 -27.80
N THR A 42 20.82 16.79 -27.48
CA THR A 42 21.75 15.62 -27.53
C THR A 42 23.28 15.79 -27.70
N PRO A 43 24.07 14.79 -27.24
CA PRO A 43 24.46 13.76 -28.20
C PRO A 43 24.40 12.31 -27.70
N THR A 44 24.03 11.47 -28.67
CA THR A 44 23.97 10.01 -28.74
C THR A 44 25.38 9.42 -28.72
N ALA A 45 25.57 8.28 -28.04
CA ALA A 45 26.73 7.40 -28.24
C ALA A 45 26.24 6.01 -28.66
N THR A 46 26.67 5.61 -29.85
CA THR A 46 26.46 4.31 -30.51
C THR A 46 27.40 3.21 -29.97
N PRO A 47 27.11 1.93 -30.27
CA PRO A 47 27.65 0.77 -29.55
C PRO A 47 29.03 0.35 -30.05
N VAL A 48 29.81 -0.27 -29.17
CA VAL A 48 31.09 -0.90 -29.49
C VAL A 48 30.85 -2.35 -29.89
N HIS A 49 31.07 -2.66 -31.17
CA HIS A 49 31.33 -4.01 -31.68
C HIS A 49 32.82 -4.30 -31.47
N VAL A 50 33.17 -5.45 -30.91
CA VAL A 50 34.50 -6.07 -31.07
C VAL A 50 34.30 -7.48 -31.61
N THR A 51 35.13 -7.75 -32.61
CA THR A 51 35.28 -8.85 -33.56
C THR A 51 36.02 -10.08 -32.99
N GLY A 52 35.93 -11.20 -33.71
CA GLY A 52 36.88 -12.32 -33.67
C GLY A 52 36.18 -13.69 -33.58
N ASP A 53 35.75 -14.26 -34.72
CA ASP A 53 36.46 -15.31 -35.51
C ASP A 53 36.21 -16.72 -34.95
N GLY A 54 35.36 -17.56 -35.57
CA GLY A 54 35.72 -18.55 -36.62
C GLY A 54 35.87 -19.94 -35.94
N LEU A 55 35.51 -21.14 -36.44
CA LEU A 55 35.03 -21.72 -37.69
C LEU A 55 34.52 -23.16 -37.33
N ILE A 56 33.47 -23.66 -38.00
CA ILE A 56 33.22 -25.02 -38.61
C ILE A 56 33.85 -26.26 -37.89
N SER A 57 33.23 -27.43 -37.62
CA SER A 57 32.47 -28.36 -38.49
C SER A 57 32.06 -29.66 -37.75
N GLY A 58 30.98 -30.29 -38.21
CA GLY A 58 30.84 -31.77 -38.37
C GLY A 58 30.04 -32.53 -37.31
N ALA A 59 28.84 -33.08 -37.61
CA ALA A 59 28.55 -34.37 -38.29
C ALA A 59 29.03 -35.59 -37.45
N ALA A 60 28.28 -36.66 -37.16
CA ALA A 60 27.02 -37.21 -37.66
C ALA A 60 26.46 -38.26 -36.66
N ASN A 61 25.16 -38.57 -36.82
CA ASN A 61 24.42 -39.85 -36.69
C ASN A 61 24.96 -40.98 -35.79
N ASP A 62 24.10 -41.67 -35.02
CA ASP A 62 23.25 -42.78 -35.52
C ASP A 62 22.47 -43.46 -34.36
N ASP A 63 21.46 -44.21 -34.77
CA ASP A 63 20.29 -44.75 -34.10
C ASP A 63 20.49 -45.88 -33.06
N GLY A 64 19.43 -46.19 -32.29
CA GLY A 64 19.34 -47.44 -31.51
C GLY A 64 18.17 -47.55 -30.53
N ASP A 65 17.06 -48.12 -31.02
CA ASP A 65 15.76 -48.45 -30.39
C ASP A 65 15.80 -49.45 -29.20
N GLY A 66 14.73 -49.46 -28.37
CA GLY A 66 14.53 -50.47 -27.31
C GLY A 66 13.43 -50.23 -26.24
N SER A 67 12.15 -50.26 -26.64
CA SER A 67 10.90 -50.69 -25.95
C SER A 67 10.71 -50.79 -24.40
N GLN A 68 9.59 -50.17 -23.97
CA GLN A 68 8.50 -50.57 -23.02
C GLN A 68 8.58 -50.49 -21.47
N ASP A 69 7.49 -49.85 -20.96
CA ASP A 69 6.74 -50.01 -19.70
C ASP A 69 7.24 -49.51 -18.33
N GLY A 70 6.41 -48.65 -17.71
CA GLY A 70 6.43 -48.39 -16.26
C GLY A 70 5.96 -47.00 -15.82
N LYS A 71 4.67 -46.83 -15.51
CA LYS A 71 4.11 -45.65 -14.84
C LYS A 71 4.66 -45.50 -13.41
N THR A 72 5.37 -44.39 -13.12
CA THR A 72 5.31 -43.69 -11.82
C THR A 72 5.73 -42.22 -12.01
N PRO A 73 4.93 -41.20 -11.65
CA PRO A 73 5.37 -39.81 -11.74
C PRO A 73 6.26 -39.49 -10.52
N THR A 74 7.56 -39.38 -10.74
CA THR A 74 8.48 -38.77 -9.78
C THR A 74 8.26 -37.24 -9.76
N PRO A 75 8.22 -36.59 -8.60
CA PRO A 75 8.04 -35.15 -8.54
C PRO A 75 9.23 -34.46 -9.21
N ARG A 76 8.96 -33.64 -10.22
CA ARG A 76 9.95 -32.72 -10.79
C ARG A 76 10.36 -31.73 -9.70
N GLN A 77 11.49 -31.98 -9.06
CA GLN A 77 12.14 -31.01 -8.17
C GLN A 77 12.90 -29.99 -9.02
N SER A 78 12.16 -29.18 -9.76
CA SER A 78 12.67 -27.96 -10.39
C SER A 78 11.60 -26.89 -10.29
N GLY A 79 11.21 -26.60 -9.05
CA GLY A 79 10.81 -25.25 -8.69
C GLY A 79 12.11 -24.54 -8.34
N SER A 80 12.55 -23.63 -9.22
CA SER A 80 13.66 -22.73 -8.90
C SER A 80 13.26 -21.91 -7.68
N MET A 81 13.63 -22.40 -6.50
CA MET A 81 13.64 -21.62 -5.28
C MET A 81 14.77 -20.60 -5.44
N VAL A 82 14.43 -19.46 -6.04
CA VAL A 82 15.13 -18.21 -5.68
C VAL A 82 14.51 -17.70 -4.38
N THR A 83 14.52 -18.55 -3.36
CA THR A 83 14.68 -18.11 -1.98
C THR A 83 16.17 -17.78 -1.82
N HIS A 84 16.59 -17.13 -0.75
CA HIS A 84 18.00 -16.97 -0.33
C HIS A 84 18.71 -15.62 -0.53
N GLN A 85 18.00 -14.50 -0.68
CA GLN A 85 18.60 -13.22 -0.19
C GLN A 85 17.60 -12.29 0.49
N ASP A 86 16.42 -12.06 -0.09
CA ASP A 86 15.40 -11.18 0.49
C ASP A 86 14.79 -11.74 1.80
N ASP A 87 14.67 -13.07 1.92
CA ASP A 87 14.16 -13.75 3.11
C ASP A 87 15.09 -13.63 4.34
N VAL A 88 16.39 -13.42 4.13
CA VAL A 88 17.35 -13.32 5.25
C VAL A 88 17.32 -11.92 5.85
N VAL A 89 17.25 -10.89 5.01
CA VAL A 89 17.17 -9.49 5.45
C VAL A 89 15.83 -9.20 6.15
N THR A 90 14.74 -9.80 5.68
CA THR A 90 13.40 -9.61 6.26
C THR A 90 13.18 -10.32 7.61
N ARG A 91 14.00 -11.34 7.94
CA ARG A 91 13.98 -12.02 9.25
C ARG A 91 14.62 -11.20 10.37
N MET A 92 15.40 -10.17 10.03
CA MET A 92 16.04 -9.29 11.01
C MET A 92 15.29 -7.96 11.10
N LYS A 93 14.98 -7.52 12.32
CA LYS A 93 14.33 -6.22 12.56
C LYS A 93 15.34 -5.11 12.23
N ASN A 94 14.96 -4.18 11.36
CA ASN A 94 15.79 -3.05 10.96
C ASN A 94 15.47 -1.74 11.69
N VAL A 95 14.28 -1.62 12.29
CA VAL A 95 13.85 -0.43 13.05
C VAL A 95 13.82 -0.77 14.54
N GLU A 96 14.56 -0.02 15.34
CA GLU A 96 14.66 -0.24 16.79
C GLU A 96 13.39 0.20 17.55
N MET A 97 12.89 1.40 17.22
CA MET A 97 11.75 2.02 17.90
C MET A 97 11.00 2.96 16.96
N ILE A 98 9.68 3.07 17.15
CA ILE A 98 8.89 4.17 16.60
C ILE A 98 8.23 4.99 17.71
N GLU A 99 8.00 6.27 17.45
CA GLU A 99 7.14 7.14 18.25
C GLU A 99 5.90 7.54 17.43
N LEU A 100 4.72 7.14 17.90
CA LEU A 100 3.43 7.43 17.25
C LEU A 100 2.46 8.01 18.29
N GLY A 101 2.15 9.30 18.16
CA GLY A 101 1.36 10.02 19.14
C GLY A 101 2.04 9.97 20.51
N ARG A 102 1.34 9.46 21.53
CA ARG A 102 1.86 9.30 22.90
C ARG A 102 2.66 8.01 23.13
N HIS A 103 2.78 7.14 22.13
CA HIS A 103 3.31 5.79 22.30
C HIS A 103 4.69 5.63 21.69
N ARG A 104 5.60 4.99 22.42
CA ARG A 104 6.84 4.43 21.88
C ARG A 104 6.68 2.92 21.75
N ILE A 105 6.91 2.40 20.55
CA ILE A 105 6.53 1.04 20.18
C ILE A 105 7.73 0.36 19.54
N LYS A 106 8.11 -0.81 20.07
CA LYS A 106 9.13 -1.67 19.47
C LYS A 106 8.54 -2.46 18.30
N PRO A 107 9.08 -2.34 17.08
CA PRO A 107 8.65 -3.15 15.94
C PRO A 107 8.83 -4.66 16.16
N TRP A 108 8.00 -5.44 15.47
CA TRP A 108 8.04 -6.90 15.50
C TRP A 108 8.77 -7.49 14.30
N TYR A 109 8.65 -6.84 13.15
CA TYR A 109 9.19 -7.33 11.89
C TYR A 109 9.95 -6.23 11.15
N PHE A 110 10.72 -6.64 10.15
CA PHE A 110 11.31 -5.74 9.17
C PHE A 110 10.23 -4.88 8.49
N SER A 111 10.52 -3.60 8.28
CA SER A 111 9.74 -2.70 7.40
C SER A 111 10.68 -1.83 6.56
N PRO A 112 10.44 -1.67 5.24
CA PRO A 112 11.36 -1.00 4.32
C PRO A 112 11.26 0.52 4.40
N TYR A 113 11.44 1.10 5.59
CA TYR A 113 11.67 2.53 5.73
C TYR A 113 13.00 2.92 5.06
N PRO A 114 13.17 4.19 4.66
CA PRO A 114 14.45 4.71 4.18
C PRO A 114 15.62 4.31 5.09
N GLN A 115 16.73 3.89 4.50
CA GLN A 115 17.86 3.29 5.21
C GLN A 115 18.44 4.24 6.27
N GLU A 116 18.45 5.55 6.00
CA GLU A 116 18.96 6.56 6.91
C GLU A 116 18.11 6.68 8.18
N LEU A 117 16.82 6.33 8.10
CA LEU A 117 15.92 6.31 9.26
C LEU A 117 16.05 5.03 10.08
N CYS A 118 16.38 3.91 9.44
CA CYS A 118 16.58 2.63 10.12
C CYS A 118 17.82 2.66 11.02
N GLN A 119 18.79 3.52 10.74
CA GLN A 119 19.97 3.75 11.58
C GLN A 119 19.69 4.64 12.79
N MET A 120 18.53 5.30 12.85
CA MET A 120 18.16 6.16 13.96
C MET A 120 17.60 5.31 15.12
N PRO A 121 17.85 5.70 16.38
CA PRO A 121 17.31 4.98 17.54
C PRO A 121 15.78 5.05 17.63
N CYS A 122 15.15 5.99 16.91
CA CYS A 122 13.70 6.12 16.85
C CYS A 122 13.24 6.82 15.56
N ILE A 123 12.22 6.27 14.91
CA ILE A 123 11.49 6.93 13.82
C ILE A 123 10.25 7.62 14.40
N TYR A 124 10.11 8.92 14.14
CA TYR A 124 9.01 9.73 14.67
C TYR A 124 7.91 9.86 13.62
N ILE A 125 6.68 9.46 13.95
CA ILE A 125 5.58 9.36 13.00
C ILE A 125 4.45 10.30 13.43
N CYS A 126 4.01 11.15 12.52
CA CYS A 126 2.84 12.00 12.74
C CYS A 126 1.58 11.14 12.90
N GLU A 127 0.86 11.27 14.01
CA GLU A 127 -0.32 10.45 14.31
C GLU A 127 -1.50 10.67 13.34
N PHE A 128 -1.53 11.81 12.63
CA PHE A 128 -2.63 12.16 11.73
C PHE A 128 -2.33 11.87 10.26
N CYS A 129 -1.15 12.24 9.75
CA CYS A 129 -0.82 12.04 8.33
C CYS A 129 0.13 10.85 8.08
N LEU A 130 0.57 10.19 9.15
CA LEU A 130 1.51 9.06 9.15
C LEU A 130 2.88 9.34 8.52
N LYS A 131 3.20 10.60 8.22
CA LYS A 131 4.50 10.97 7.69
C LYS A 131 5.57 10.79 8.76
N TYR A 132 6.61 10.03 8.44
CA TYR A 132 7.75 9.75 9.29
C TYR A 132 8.81 10.87 9.27
N ARG A 133 9.62 10.95 10.31
CA ARG A 133 10.68 11.95 10.55
C ARG A 133 11.85 11.34 11.31
N LYS A 134 13.04 11.87 11.04
CA LYS A 134 14.31 11.43 11.66
C LYS A 134 14.52 11.88 13.12
N SER A 135 13.77 12.88 13.58
CA SER A 135 13.95 13.42 14.94
C SER A 135 12.68 14.08 15.45
N ARG A 136 12.60 14.18 16.79
CA ARG A 136 11.51 14.87 17.49
C ARG A 136 11.34 16.33 17.02
N LYS A 137 12.44 17.08 16.89
CA LYS A 137 12.42 18.46 16.39
C LYS A 137 11.85 18.58 14.97
N CYS A 138 12.13 17.58 14.11
CA CYS A 138 11.55 17.52 12.77
C CYS A 138 10.05 17.20 12.80
N LEU A 139 9.59 16.38 13.75
CA LEU A 139 8.17 16.10 13.97
C LEU A 139 7.44 17.34 14.50
N GLU A 140 7.99 18.03 15.51
CA GLU A 140 7.40 19.26 16.07
C GLU A 140 7.17 20.33 14.99
N ARG A 141 8.19 20.58 14.15
CA ARG A 141 8.06 21.49 13.00
C ARG A 141 7.02 21.03 11.98
N HIS A 142 6.83 19.72 11.85
CA HIS A 142 5.79 19.19 10.98
C HIS A 142 4.40 19.40 11.58
N LEU A 143 4.22 19.13 12.88
CA LEU A 143 2.96 19.30 13.59
C LEU A 143 2.47 20.76 13.57
N SER A 144 3.37 21.74 13.60
CA SER A 144 3.00 23.16 13.49
C SER A 144 2.48 23.57 12.10
N LYS A 145 2.70 22.75 11.07
CA LYS A 145 2.26 23.00 9.68
C LYS A 145 1.23 21.98 9.19
N CYS A 146 1.07 20.87 9.90
CA CYS A 146 0.17 19.79 9.50
C CYS A 146 -1.26 20.17 9.85
N ASN A 147 -2.13 20.24 8.85
CA ASN A 147 -3.54 20.58 9.05
C ASN A 147 -4.44 19.34 9.23
N LEU A 148 -3.91 18.13 9.04
CA LEU A 148 -4.67 16.89 9.23
C LEU A 148 -4.91 16.62 10.72
N ARG A 149 -6.16 16.29 11.04
CA ARG A 149 -6.61 15.83 12.37
C ARG A 149 -7.40 14.53 12.31
N HIS A 150 -7.49 13.92 11.13
CA HIS A 150 -8.11 12.63 10.86
C HIS A 150 -7.50 12.00 9.62
N PRO A 151 -7.72 10.69 9.38
CA PRO A 151 -7.30 10.05 8.14
C PRO A 151 -7.94 10.74 6.91
N PRO A 152 -7.19 10.92 5.80
CA PRO A 152 -7.67 11.64 4.61
C PRO A 152 -8.59 10.75 3.76
N GLY A 153 -9.85 10.64 4.19
CA GLY A 153 -10.87 9.82 3.54
C GLY A 153 -12.26 10.18 4.04
N ASN A 154 -13.26 9.40 3.63
CA ASN A 154 -14.64 9.62 4.05
C ASN A 154 -14.87 8.93 5.38
N GLU A 155 -15.40 9.65 6.38
CA GLU A 155 -15.94 9.03 7.59
C GLU A 155 -17.22 8.27 7.21
N ILE A 156 -17.14 6.94 7.17
CA ILE A 156 -18.26 6.09 6.73
C ILE A 156 -19.03 5.47 7.91
N TYR A 157 -18.48 5.59 9.11
CA TYR A 157 -19.14 5.16 10.35
C TYR A 157 -18.65 5.97 11.53
N ARG A 158 -19.57 6.28 12.44
CA ARG A 158 -19.30 6.92 13.73
C ARG A 158 -20.23 6.38 14.81
N LYS A 159 -19.66 6.00 15.95
CA LYS A 159 -20.40 5.65 17.18
C LYS A 159 -19.59 6.05 18.41
N HIS A 160 -20.12 7.01 19.16
CA HIS A 160 -19.43 7.64 20.29
C HIS A 160 -18.06 8.20 19.86
N THR A 161 -16.97 7.67 20.43
CA THR A 161 -15.60 8.05 20.14
C THR A 161 -14.99 7.22 19.00
N ILE A 162 -15.65 6.18 18.51
CA ILE A 162 -15.10 5.30 17.47
C ILE A 162 -15.60 5.71 16.10
N SER A 163 -14.69 5.87 15.15
CA SER A 163 -14.99 6.23 13.76
C SER A 163 -14.19 5.36 12.78
N PHE A 164 -14.75 5.10 11.60
CA PHE A 164 -14.05 4.45 10.49
C PHE A 164 -13.98 5.40 9.30
N PHE A 165 -12.78 5.51 8.74
CA PHE A 165 -12.50 6.27 7.54
C PHE A 165 -12.19 5.32 6.39
N GLU A 166 -12.89 5.48 5.27
CA GLU A 166 -12.57 4.80 4.01
C GLU A 166 -11.62 5.67 3.20
N ILE A 167 -10.49 5.08 2.83
CA ILE A 167 -9.40 5.74 2.11
C ILE A 167 -9.12 4.94 0.84
N ASP A 168 -9.28 5.60 -0.30
CA ASP A 168 -8.85 5.06 -1.59
C ASP A 168 -7.32 5.21 -1.73
N GLY A 169 -6.62 4.09 -1.86
CA GLY A 169 -5.15 4.06 -1.95
C GLY A 169 -4.57 4.70 -3.21
N ARG A 170 -5.35 4.82 -4.30
CA ARG A 170 -4.96 5.59 -5.50
C ARG A 170 -5.09 7.09 -5.23
N LYS A 171 -6.17 7.54 -4.59
CA LYS A 171 -6.42 8.97 -4.33
C LYS A 171 -5.53 9.53 -3.23
N ASN A 172 -5.20 8.73 -2.22
CA ASN A 172 -4.43 9.14 -1.04
C ASN A 172 -3.10 8.36 -0.93
N LYS A 173 -2.38 8.25 -2.04
CA LYS A 173 -1.19 7.39 -2.19
C LYS A 173 -0.15 7.56 -1.08
N VAL A 174 0.22 8.79 -0.75
CA VAL A 174 1.22 9.06 0.31
C VAL A 174 0.77 8.56 1.68
N TYR A 175 -0.49 8.78 2.03
CA TYR A 175 -1.02 8.31 3.31
C TYR A 175 -1.08 6.77 3.34
N ALA A 176 -1.57 6.17 2.26
CA ALA A 176 -1.68 4.72 2.13
C ALA A 176 -0.31 4.03 2.20
N GLN A 177 0.72 4.56 1.53
CA GLN A 177 2.09 4.05 1.58
C GLN A 177 2.67 4.16 3.01
N ASN A 178 2.47 5.31 3.66
CA ASN A 178 2.90 5.48 5.06
C ASN A 178 2.19 4.50 6.01
N LEU A 179 0.90 4.27 5.81
CA LEU A 179 0.13 3.28 6.58
C LEU A 179 0.66 1.87 6.33
N CYS A 180 1.00 1.52 5.09
CA CYS A 180 1.58 0.23 4.76
C CYS A 180 2.95 0.01 5.42
N LEU A 181 3.83 1.01 5.40
CA LEU A 181 5.14 0.95 6.07
C LEU A 181 4.97 0.80 7.59
N LEU A 182 4.04 1.56 8.19
CA LEU A 182 3.70 1.43 9.60
C LEU A 182 3.16 0.03 9.93
N ALA A 183 2.28 -0.51 9.09
CA ALA A 183 1.70 -1.83 9.31
C ALA A 183 2.72 -2.95 9.17
N LYS A 184 3.65 -2.83 8.21
CA LYS A 184 4.69 -3.84 7.96
C LYS A 184 5.62 -4.04 9.17
N LEU A 185 5.77 -3.04 10.04
CA LEU A 185 6.49 -3.18 11.32
C LEU A 185 5.87 -4.25 12.25
N PHE A 186 4.59 -4.58 12.05
CA PHE A 186 3.79 -5.45 12.93
C PHE A 186 3.12 -6.61 12.19
N LEU A 187 3.33 -6.73 10.87
CA LEU A 187 2.81 -7.82 10.04
C LEU A 187 3.99 -8.51 9.34
N ASP A 188 4.08 -9.83 9.54
CA ASP A 188 5.18 -10.64 8.97
C ASP A 188 5.08 -10.67 7.44
N HIS A 189 3.96 -11.19 6.93
CA HIS A 189 3.76 -11.49 5.51
C HIS A 189 3.04 -10.39 4.72
N LYS A 190 3.21 -9.11 5.06
CA LYS A 190 2.72 -8.01 4.22
C LYS A 190 3.69 -7.78 3.06
N THR A 191 3.27 -8.14 1.84
CA THR A 191 4.11 -8.09 0.63
C THR A 191 3.99 -6.78 -0.15
N LEU A 192 2.81 -6.16 -0.16
CA LEU A 192 2.56 -4.91 -0.90
C LEU A 192 2.51 -3.71 0.04
N TYR A 193 3.45 -2.78 -0.15
CA TYR A 193 3.57 -1.55 0.64
C TYR A 193 3.74 -0.25 -0.16
N TYR A 194 4.20 -0.32 -1.41
CA TYR A 194 4.29 0.86 -2.29
C TYR A 194 3.19 0.93 -3.35
N ASP A 195 2.74 -0.22 -3.85
CA ASP A 195 1.59 -0.28 -4.74
C ASP A 195 0.29 -0.33 -3.93
N THR A 196 -0.31 0.83 -3.74
CA THR A 196 -1.54 1.03 -2.94
C THR A 196 -2.77 1.29 -3.81
N ASP A 197 -2.58 1.49 -5.11
CA ASP A 197 -3.63 1.81 -6.06
C ASP A 197 -4.80 0.80 -6.07
N PRO A 198 -4.56 -0.53 -5.99
CA PRO A 198 -5.64 -1.52 -6.04
C PRO A 198 -6.39 -1.69 -4.70
N PHE A 199 -6.02 -0.95 -3.64
CA PHE A 199 -6.58 -1.15 -2.31
C PHE A 199 -7.48 -0.02 -1.83
N LEU A 200 -8.50 -0.39 -1.07
CA LEU A 200 -9.19 0.45 -0.10
C LEU A 200 -8.63 0.18 1.30
N PHE A 201 -8.55 1.22 2.13
CA PHE A 201 -8.12 1.13 3.52
C PHE A 201 -9.22 1.65 4.42
N TYR A 202 -9.58 0.85 5.42
CA TYR A 202 -10.59 1.17 6.43
C TYR A 202 -9.87 1.42 7.74
N VAL A 203 -9.68 2.69 8.07
CA VAL A 203 -8.90 3.12 9.24
C VAL A 203 -9.85 3.40 10.40
N MET A 204 -9.69 2.64 11.49
CA MET A 204 -10.43 2.84 12.72
C MET A 204 -9.66 3.81 13.63
N THR A 205 -10.40 4.75 14.22
CA THR A 205 -9.84 5.79 15.09
C THR A 205 -10.64 5.96 16.38
N GLU A 206 -9.98 6.35 17.45
CA GLU A 206 -10.57 6.98 18.63
C GLU A 206 -10.58 8.50 18.48
N PHE A 207 -11.69 9.16 18.77
CA PHE A 207 -11.85 10.62 18.72
C PHE A 207 -11.68 11.24 20.11
N ASP A 208 -10.77 12.22 20.22
CA ASP A 208 -10.64 13.12 21.36
C ASP A 208 -10.59 14.60 20.91
N SER A 209 -10.38 15.55 21.83
CA SER A 209 -10.35 16.98 21.52
C SER A 209 -9.23 17.41 20.56
N ARG A 210 -8.20 16.58 20.38
CA ARG A 210 -7.07 16.79 19.45
C ARG A 210 -7.38 16.23 18.07
N GLY A 211 -8.34 15.33 17.91
CA GLY A 211 -8.72 14.76 16.62
C GLY A 211 -8.97 13.25 16.67
N PHE A 212 -8.71 12.58 15.56
CA PHE A 212 -8.97 11.15 15.35
C PHE A 212 -7.64 10.38 15.34
N HIS A 213 -7.46 9.56 16.35
CA HIS A 213 -6.22 8.82 16.64
C HIS A 213 -6.35 7.39 16.11
N ILE A 214 -5.46 7.01 15.19
CA ILE A 214 -5.44 5.65 14.64
C ILE A 214 -5.27 4.59 15.74
N VAL A 215 -6.17 3.61 15.75
CA VAL A 215 -6.11 2.45 16.65
C VAL A 215 -5.91 1.14 15.90
N GLY A 216 -6.31 1.10 14.63
CA GLY A 216 -6.14 -0.05 13.76
C GLY A 216 -6.68 0.22 12.36
N TYR A 217 -6.49 -0.74 11.47
CA TYR A 217 -7.05 -0.67 10.13
C TYR A 217 -7.24 -2.08 9.56
N PHE A 218 -8.00 -2.17 8.48
CA PHE A 218 -7.86 -3.26 7.52
C PHE A 218 -7.81 -2.72 6.10
N SER A 219 -7.20 -3.47 5.18
CA SER A 219 -7.22 -3.17 3.74
C SER A 219 -8.03 -4.21 2.99
N LYS A 220 -8.63 -3.80 1.88
CA LYS A 220 -9.42 -4.63 0.98
C LYS A 220 -9.03 -4.33 -0.46
N GLU A 221 -8.87 -5.35 -1.29
CA GLU A 221 -8.70 -5.18 -2.73
C GLU A 221 -10.00 -4.64 -3.35
N LYS A 222 -9.88 -3.67 -4.26
CA LYS A 222 -11.04 -3.13 -4.98
C LYS A 222 -11.70 -4.22 -5.84
N GLU A 223 -10.87 -5.05 -6.43
CA GLU A 223 -11.23 -6.20 -7.26
C GLU A 223 -10.41 -7.38 -6.75
N SER A 224 -11.07 -8.37 -6.15
CA SER A 224 -10.41 -9.59 -5.66
C SER A 224 -10.94 -10.77 -6.44
N THR A 225 -10.06 -11.54 -7.08
CA THR A 225 -10.44 -12.73 -7.85
C THR A 225 -10.98 -13.86 -6.98
N GLU A 226 -10.59 -13.87 -5.70
CA GLU A 226 -10.97 -14.88 -4.70
C GLU A 226 -12.03 -14.34 -3.70
N ASP A 227 -12.63 -13.18 -4.00
CA ASP A 227 -13.65 -12.51 -3.18
C ASP A 227 -13.22 -12.27 -1.71
N TYR A 228 -11.91 -12.05 -1.48
CA TYR A 228 -11.42 -11.73 -0.13
C TYR A 228 -11.95 -10.38 0.34
N ASN A 229 -12.62 -10.39 1.50
CA ASN A 229 -13.12 -9.17 2.14
C ASN A 229 -12.05 -8.43 2.96
N VAL A 230 -10.92 -9.08 3.24
CA VAL A 230 -9.80 -8.54 4.01
C VAL A 230 -8.49 -9.04 3.40
N ALA A 231 -7.59 -8.11 3.06
CA ALA A 231 -6.23 -8.42 2.62
C ALA A 231 -5.23 -8.34 3.78
N CYS A 232 -5.29 -7.29 4.59
CA CYS A 232 -4.50 -7.14 5.81
C CYS A 232 -5.37 -6.54 6.90
N ILE A 233 -5.15 -6.93 8.15
CA ILE A 233 -5.82 -6.36 9.32
C ILE A 233 -4.81 -6.18 10.45
N LEU A 234 -4.87 -5.05 11.14
CA LEU A 234 -3.97 -4.73 12.24
C LEU A 234 -4.69 -3.89 13.29
N THR A 235 -4.60 -4.31 14.55
CA THR A 235 -4.76 -3.41 15.70
C THR A 235 -3.38 -2.97 16.17
N MET A 236 -3.17 -1.65 16.28
CA MET A 236 -1.89 -1.08 16.73
C MET A 236 -1.51 -1.65 18.11
N PRO A 237 -0.23 -1.99 18.37
CA PRO A 237 0.15 -2.72 19.58
C PRO A 237 -0.37 -2.15 20.91
N PRO A 238 -0.34 -0.81 21.18
CA PRO A 238 -0.86 -0.24 22.43
C PRO A 238 -2.38 -0.38 22.62
N TYR A 239 -3.10 -0.75 21.57
CA TYR A 239 -4.56 -0.86 21.54
C TYR A 239 -5.03 -2.32 21.44
N GLN A 240 -4.11 -3.30 21.41
CA GLN A 240 -4.47 -4.71 21.41
C GLN A 240 -5.15 -5.14 22.71
N ARG A 241 -5.93 -6.24 22.66
CA ARG A 241 -6.68 -6.82 23.79
C ARG A 241 -7.73 -5.88 24.43
N LYS A 242 -8.16 -4.82 23.72
CA LYS A 242 -9.21 -3.89 24.14
C LYS A 242 -10.53 -4.03 23.35
N GLY A 243 -10.68 -5.10 22.57
CA GLY A 243 -11.86 -5.34 21.73
C GLY A 243 -11.82 -4.74 20.33
N TYR A 244 -10.85 -3.88 20.02
CA TYR A 244 -10.70 -3.25 18.69
C TYR A 244 -10.54 -4.23 17.53
N GLY A 245 -9.81 -5.34 17.73
CA GLY A 245 -9.69 -6.37 16.70
C GLY A 245 -11.05 -6.98 16.32
N LYS A 246 -11.95 -7.18 17.29
CA LYS A 246 -13.30 -7.67 17.04
C LYS A 246 -14.11 -6.66 16.23
N LEU A 247 -14.01 -5.37 16.57
CA LEU A 247 -14.70 -4.31 15.84
C LEU A 247 -14.23 -4.19 14.38
N LEU A 248 -12.93 -4.35 14.13
CA LEU A 248 -12.38 -4.36 12.77
C LEU A 248 -12.88 -5.54 11.94
N ILE A 249 -13.09 -6.71 12.55
CA ILE A 249 -13.60 -7.91 11.89
C ILE A 249 -15.11 -7.82 11.63
N GLU A 250 -15.86 -7.21 12.54
CA GLU A 250 -17.33 -7.11 12.46
C GLU A 250 -17.81 -6.07 11.43
N PHE A 251 -16.98 -5.06 11.14
CA PHE A 251 -17.31 -3.93 10.28
C PHE A 251 -17.50 -4.33 8.80
#